data_AF-A0A956DHQ7-F1
#
_entry.id   AF-A0A956DHQ7-F1
#
_cell.length_a   1.000
_cell.length_b   1.000
_cell.length_c   1.000
_cell.angle_alpha   90.00
_cell.angle_beta   90.00
_cell.angle_gamma   90.00
#
_symmetry.space_group_name_H-M   'P 1'
#
loop_
_entity.id
_entity.type
_entity.pdbx_description
1 polymer ?
#
loop_
_entity_poly.entity_id
_entity_poly.type
_entity_poly.pdbx_seq_one_letter_code
_entity_poly.pdbx_strand_id
1 'polypeptide(L)'
;MLVAAHVVEVLLLGLGPFLFARAFARRWERPLGIFGVGLICFVFAEVARIVIARGLGALFESGALPMPSDETTLVWVSASLAGVVAALTDQGFRVMALRRWVEPCDGRTGALLGLGHGGGEAMLSAVLVIVMAG
;
A
#
# COMPACT_ATOMS: atom_id res chain seq x y z
N MET A 1 -19.80 22.83 0.93
CA MET A 1 -18.57 22.49 1.66
C MET A 1 -18.10 21.06 1.41
N LEU A 2 -19.00 20.07 1.34
CA LEU A 2 -18.65 18.67 1.07
C LEU A 2 -17.87 18.45 -0.24
N VAL A 3 -18.31 19.07 -1.33
CA VAL A 3 -17.64 18.98 -2.65
C VAL A 3 -16.22 19.54 -2.61
N ALA A 4 -16.03 20.67 -1.92
CA ALA A 4 -14.70 21.25 -1.76
C ALA A 4 -13.76 20.34 -0.96
N ALA A 5 -14.28 19.65 0.07
CA ALA A 5 -13.50 18.68 0.83
C ALA A 5 -13.09 17.47 -0.04
N HIS A 6 -13.99 16.92 -0.86
CA HIS A 6 -13.67 15.82 -1.78
C HIS A 6 -12.62 16.22 -2.81
N VAL A 7 -12.73 17.43 -3.38
CA VAL A 7 -11.73 17.94 -4.33
C VAL A 7 -10.37 18.07 -3.65
N VAL A 8 -10.31 18.60 -2.43
CA VAL A 8 -9.06 18.72 -1.67
C VAL A 8 -8.46 17.34 -1.36
N GLU A 9 -9.28 16.39 -0.94
CA GLU A 9 -8.85 15.01 -0.65
C GLU A 9 -8.27 14.33 -1.89
N VAL A 10 -8.98 14.38 -3.03
CA VAL A 10 -8.51 13.80 -4.29
C VAL A 10 -7.21 14.45 -4.76
N LEU A 11 -7.07 15.77 -4.62
CA LEU A 11 -5.83 16.45 -5.00
C LEU A 11 -4.67 16.09 -4.08
N LEU A 12 -4.91 16.03 -2.77
CA LEU A 12 -3.88 15.69 -1.78
C LEU A 12 -3.44 14.24 -1.91
N LEU A 13 -4.38 13.30 -2.03
CA LEU A 13 -4.09 11.88 -2.12
C LEU A 13 -3.60 11.46 -3.51
N GLY A 14 -4.17 12.04 -4.57
CA GLY A 14 -3.83 11.71 -5.96
C GLY A 14 -2.55 12.39 -6.45
N LEU A 15 -2.35 13.67 -6.16
CA LEU A 15 -1.20 14.43 -6.66
C LEU A 15 -0.09 14.59 -5.62
N GLY A 16 -0.45 14.71 -4.34
CA GLY A 16 0.49 14.98 -3.24
C GLY A 16 1.69 14.04 -3.22
N PRO A 17 1.51 12.69 -3.23
CA PRO A 17 2.63 11.76 -3.17
C PRO A 17 3.61 11.93 -4.33
N PHE A 18 3.10 12.16 -5.55
CA PHE A 18 3.95 12.39 -6.72
C PHE A 18 4.72 13.71 -6.63
N LEU A 19 4.07 14.79 -6.17
CA LEU A 19 4.72 16.08 -5.97
C LEU A 19 5.85 15.99 -4.92
N PHE A 20 5.59 15.32 -3.80
CA PHE A 20 6.61 15.07 -2.78
C PHE A 20 7.76 14.23 -3.34
N ALA A 21 7.45 13.13 -4.04
CA ALA A 21 8.46 12.29 -4.66
C ALA A 21 9.33 13.08 -5.67
N ARG A 22 8.72 13.95 -6.49
CA ARG A 22 9.44 14.81 -7.44
C ARG A 22 10.35 15.81 -6.73
N ALA A 23 9.88 16.43 -5.65
CA ALA A 23 10.67 17.37 -4.87
C ALA A 23 11.87 16.69 -4.21
N PHE A 24 11.66 15.53 -3.58
CA PHE A 24 12.72 14.77 -2.93
C PHE A 24 13.70 14.12 -3.92
N ALA A 25 13.22 13.59 -5.05
CA ALA A 25 14.06 13.05 -6.10
C ALA A 25 15.05 14.10 -6.64
N ARG A 26 14.57 15.33 -6.86
CA ARG A 26 15.44 16.46 -7.24
C ARG A 26 16.42 16.84 -6.15
N ARG A 27 15.95 16.94 -4.90
CA ARG A 27 16.80 17.33 -3.75
C ARG A 27 17.90 16.31 -3.45
N TRP A 28 17.63 15.03 -3.66
CA TRP A 28 18.56 13.94 -3.35
C TRP A 28 19.33 13.44 -4.57
N GLU A 29 19.15 14.06 -5.73
CA GLU A 29 19.77 13.66 -7.00
C GLU A 29 19.51 12.17 -7.31
N ARG A 30 18.28 11.74 -7.07
CA ARG A 30 17.83 10.36 -7.26
C ARG A 30 16.86 10.25 -8.43
N PRO A 31 16.90 9.14 -9.20
CA PRO A 31 15.96 8.94 -10.28
C PRO A 31 14.54 8.80 -9.75
N LEU A 32 13.61 9.54 -10.35
CA LEU A 32 12.17 9.44 -10.03
C LEU A 32 11.62 8.04 -10.33
N GLY A 33 12.31 7.24 -11.15
CA GLY A 33 11.99 5.83 -11.39
C GLY A 33 11.89 5.01 -10.10
N ILE A 34 12.59 5.38 -9.02
CA ILE A 34 12.50 4.69 -7.72
C ILE A 34 11.08 4.81 -7.13
N PHE A 35 10.41 5.94 -7.31
CA PHE A 35 9.00 6.11 -6.93
C PHE A 35 8.11 5.16 -7.73
N GLY A 36 8.36 5.03 -9.04
CA GLY A 36 7.66 4.07 -9.90
C GLY A 36 7.84 2.62 -9.48
N VAL A 37 9.04 2.23 -9.06
CA VAL A 37 9.28 0.90 -8.47
C VAL A 37 8.47 0.72 -7.20
N GLY A 38 8.36 1.75 -6.36
CA GLY A 38 7.52 1.72 -5.16
C GLY A 38 6.03 1.50 -5.46
N LEU A 39 5.50 2.17 -6.49
CA LEU A 39 4.12 1.96 -6.96
C LEU A 39 3.92 0.51 -7.42
N ILE A 40 4.88 -0.05 -8.17
CA ILE A 40 4.83 -1.43 -8.62
C ILE A 40 4.84 -2.40 -7.42
N CYS A 41 5.71 -2.16 -6.42
CA CYS A 41 5.71 -2.94 -5.18
C CYS A 41 4.35 -2.92 -4.49
N PHE A 42 3.68 -1.76 -4.43
CA PHE A 42 2.35 -1.64 -3.86
C PHE A 42 1.33 -2.50 -4.59
N VAL A 43 1.29 -2.44 -5.93
CA VAL A 43 0.36 -3.26 -6.73
C VAL A 43 0.57 -4.75 -6.47
N PHE A 44 1.83 -5.21 -6.46
CA PHE A 44 2.11 -6.63 -6.18
C PHE A 44 1.78 -7.03 -4.73
N ALA A 45 2.05 -6.15 -3.76
CA ALA A 45 1.67 -6.37 -2.37
C ALA A 45 0.15 -6.49 -2.25
N GLU A 46 -0.60 -5.59 -2.88
CA GLU A 46 -2.07 -5.60 -2.84
C GLU A 46 -2.66 -6.86 -3.47
N VAL A 47 -2.16 -7.27 -4.63
CA VAL A 47 -2.57 -8.53 -5.28
C VAL A 47 -2.30 -9.72 -4.37
N ALA A 48 -1.11 -9.78 -3.76
CA ALA A 48 -0.76 -10.85 -2.83
C ALA A 48 -1.69 -10.87 -1.61
N ARG A 49 -2.00 -9.70 -1.02
CA ARG A 49 -2.95 -9.57 0.09
C ARG A 49 -4.34 -10.09 -0.28
N ILE A 50 -4.86 -9.72 -1.44
CA ILE A 50 -6.17 -10.18 -1.92
C ILE A 50 -6.18 -11.70 -2.08
N VAL A 51 -5.14 -12.27 -2.68
CA VAL A 51 -5.03 -13.72 -2.89
C VAL A 51 -4.96 -14.46 -1.55
N ILE A 52 -4.12 -13.99 -0.62
CA ILE A 52 -3.97 -14.58 0.71
C ILE A 52 -5.28 -14.47 1.50
N ALA A 53 -5.95 -13.31 1.47
CA ALA A 53 -7.23 -13.10 2.15
C ALA A 53 -8.31 -14.06 1.65
N ARG A 54 -8.41 -14.28 0.33
CA ARG A 54 -9.31 -15.28 -0.26
C ARG A 54 -8.97 -16.70 0.18
N GLY A 55 -7.68 -17.05 0.21
CA GLY A 55 -7.22 -18.34 0.69
C GLY A 55 -7.57 -18.59 2.16
N LEU A 56 -7.32 -17.59 3.03
CA LEU A 56 -7.71 -17.65 4.44
C LEU A 56 -9.22 -17.78 4.61
N GLY A 57 -10.01 -17.01 3.84
CA GLY A 57 -11.47 -17.12 3.83
C GLY A 57 -11.93 -18.55 3.53
N ALA A 58 -11.40 -19.18 2.48
CA ALA A 58 -11.74 -20.56 2.13
C ALA A 58 -11.35 -21.58 3.23
N LEU A 59 -10.25 -21.34 3.96
CA LEU A 59 -9.83 -22.18 5.08
C LEU A 59 -10.74 -22.04 6.30
N PHE A 60 -11.24 -20.84 6.58
CA PHE A 60 -12.25 -20.63 7.61
C PHE A 60 -13.60 -21.25 7.22
N GLU A 61 -14.05 -21.06 5.97
CA GLU A 61 -15.32 -21.61 5.47
C GLU A 61 -15.34 -23.13 5.42
N SER A 62 -14.21 -23.77 5.08
CA SER A 62 -14.08 -25.24 5.08
C SER A 62 -13.94 -25.86 6.47
N GLY A 63 -13.81 -25.05 7.52
CA GLY A 63 -13.57 -25.51 8.89
C GLY A 63 -12.14 -26.02 9.13
N ALA A 64 -11.22 -25.82 8.19
CA ALA A 64 -9.81 -26.15 8.35
C ALA A 64 -9.12 -25.23 9.38
N LEU A 65 -9.59 -24.00 9.52
CA LEU A 65 -9.20 -23.06 10.57
C LEU A 65 -10.38 -22.83 11.53
N PRO A 66 -10.12 -22.73 12.85
CA PRO A 66 -11.16 -22.43 13.81
C PRO A 66 -11.65 -20.98 13.63
N MET A 67 -12.96 -20.83 13.40
CA MET A 67 -13.61 -19.51 13.33
C MET A 67 -14.01 -19.07 14.75
N PRO A 68 -13.58 -17.89 15.23
CA PRO A 68 -14.06 -17.36 16.51
C PRO A 68 -15.57 -17.15 16.48
N SER A 69 -16.28 -17.57 17.54
CA SER A 69 -17.73 -17.38 17.68
C SER A 69 -18.09 -16.03 18.30
N ASP A 70 -17.17 -15.44 19.08
CA ASP A 70 -17.32 -14.12 19.68
C ASP A 70 -16.90 -13.02 18.70
N GLU A 71 -17.77 -12.01 18.54
CA GLU A 71 -17.57 -10.91 17.58
C GLU A 71 -16.30 -10.10 17.88
N THR A 72 -16.02 -9.85 19.17
CA THR A 72 -14.82 -9.10 19.57
C THR A 72 -13.56 -9.86 19.19
N THR A 73 -13.52 -11.15 19.49
CA THR A 73 -12.41 -12.03 19.16
C THR A 73 -12.23 -12.16 17.65
N LEU A 74 -13.32 -12.25 16.89
CA LEU A 74 -13.29 -12.28 15.43
C LEU A 74 -12.61 -11.02 14.86
N VAL A 75 -13.02 -9.83 15.32
CA VAL A 75 -12.42 -8.56 14.88
C VAL A 75 -10.92 -8.52 15.16
N TRP A 76 -10.49 -8.90 16.37
CA TRP A 76 -9.07 -8.89 16.72
C TRP A 76 -8.24 -9.88 15.92
N VAL A 77 -8.76 -11.09 15.70
CA VAL A 77 -8.08 -12.11 14.89
C VAL A 77 -7.97 -11.67 13.44
N SER A 78 -9.06 -11.18 12.84
CA SER A 78 -9.07 -10.69 11.46
C SER A 78 -8.13 -9.49 11.27
N ALA A 79 -8.17 -8.51 12.18
CA ALA A 79 -7.29 -7.34 12.12
C ALA A 79 -5.81 -7.73 12.28
N SER A 80 -5.52 -8.66 13.21
CA SER A 80 -4.15 -9.14 13.43
C SER A 80 -3.62 -9.90 12.21
N LEU A 81 -4.43 -10.80 11.64
CA LEU A 81 -4.07 -11.54 10.43
C LEU A 81 -3.85 -10.58 9.25
N ALA A 82 -4.77 -9.64 9.03
CA ALA A 82 -4.62 -8.63 7.98
C ALA A 82 -3.36 -7.79 8.16
N GLY A 83 -3.08 -7.34 9.40
CA GLY A 83 -1.90 -6.55 9.72
C GLY A 83 -0.58 -7.32 9.52
N VAL A 84 -0.53 -8.59 9.94
CA VAL A 84 0.64 -9.46 9.73
C VAL A 84 0.86 -9.72 8.25
N VAL A 85 -0.20 -10.08 7.51
CA VAL A 85 -0.10 -10.34 6.06
C VAL A 85 0.38 -9.07 5.35
N ALA A 86 -0.18 -7.90 5.68
CA ALA A 86 0.26 -6.64 5.12
C ALA A 86 1.73 -6.33 5.43
N ALA A 87 2.18 -6.51 6.67
CA ALA A 87 3.57 -6.29 7.04
C ALA A 87 4.52 -7.20 6.25
N LEU A 88 4.16 -8.48 6.08
CA LEU A 88 4.95 -9.45 5.33
C LEU A 88 5.00 -9.13 3.83
N THR A 89 3.87 -8.80 3.21
CA THR A 89 3.82 -8.48 1.78
C THR A 89 4.56 -7.19 1.49
N ASP A 90 4.26 -6.12 2.24
CA ASP A 90 4.76 -4.78 1.96
C ASP A 90 6.28 -4.72 2.16
N GLN A 91 6.79 -5.30 3.25
CA GLN A 91 8.24 -5.37 3.48
C GLN A 91 8.92 -6.35 2.52
N GLY A 92 8.29 -7.49 2.22
CA GLY A 92 8.82 -8.48 1.30
C GLY A 92 9.10 -7.91 -0.09
N PHE A 93 8.12 -7.24 -0.69
CA PHE A 93 8.28 -6.63 -2.01
C PHE A 93 9.25 -5.46 -2.01
N ARG A 94 9.27 -4.62 -0.96
CA ARG A 94 10.23 -3.51 -0.87
C ARG A 94 11.67 -3.99 -0.72
N VAL A 95 11.92 -5.00 0.12
CA VAL A 95 13.25 -5.61 0.25
C VAL A 95 13.70 -6.25 -1.05
N MET A 96 12.80 -6.96 -1.73
CA MET A 96 13.10 -7.55 -3.05
C MET A 96 13.48 -6.47 -4.08
N ALA A 97 12.72 -5.38 -4.15
CA ALA A 97 12.99 -4.28 -5.07
C ALA A 97 14.33 -3.58 -4.77
N LEU A 98 14.60 -3.28 -3.49
CA LEU A 98 15.88 -2.69 -3.07
C LEU A 98 17.07 -3.58 -3.39
N ARG A 99 16.91 -4.91 -3.34
CA ARG A 99 18.01 -5.84 -3.63
C ARG A 99 18.24 -6.07 -5.11
N ARG A 100 17.26 -5.83 -5.98
CA ARG A 100 17.29 -6.31 -7.37
C ARG A 100 17.16 -5.23 -8.43
N TRP A 101 16.51 -4.12 -8.11
CA TRP A 101 16.11 -3.12 -9.11
C TRP A 101 16.52 -1.69 -8.78
N VAL A 102 16.99 -1.44 -7.55
CA VAL A 102 17.20 -0.08 -7.06
C VAL A 102 18.57 0.05 -6.41
N GLU A 103 19.39 0.93 -6.95
CA GLU A 103 20.69 1.31 -6.38
C GLU A 103 20.82 2.84 -6.31
N PRO A 104 21.58 3.38 -5.33
CA PRO A 104 22.21 2.69 -4.21
C PRO A 104 21.23 2.42 -3.06
N CYS A 105 21.52 1.39 -2.25
CA CYS A 105 20.68 0.96 -1.15
C CYS A 105 20.95 1.80 0.12
N ASP A 106 20.40 3.02 0.14
CA ASP A 106 20.49 3.95 1.28
C ASP A 106 19.12 4.44 1.76
N GLY A 107 19.11 5.21 2.86
CA GLY A 107 17.87 5.73 3.44
C GLY A 107 17.09 6.68 2.53
N ARG A 108 17.74 7.42 1.62
CA ARG A 108 17.07 8.37 0.70
C ARG A 108 16.36 7.62 -0.41
N THR A 109 17.02 6.61 -0.96
CA THR A 109 16.46 5.67 -1.92
C THR A 109 15.30 4.88 -1.29
N GLY A 110 15.49 4.38 -0.07
CA GLY A 110 14.44 3.70 0.69
C GLY A 110 13.23 4.59 0.98
N ALA A 111 13.43 5.89 1.23
CA ALA A 111 12.37 6.87 1.42
C ALA A 111 11.61 7.15 0.12
N LEU A 112 12.28 7.32 -1.02
CA LEU A 112 11.61 7.47 -2.32
C LEU A 112 10.80 6.24 -2.72
N LEU A 113 11.35 5.04 -2.47
CA LEU A 113 10.63 3.79 -2.68
C LEU A 113 9.40 3.71 -1.76
N GLY A 114 9.55 4.09 -0.49
CA GLY A 114 8.46 4.17 0.47
C GLY A 114 7.36 5.16 0.06
N LEU A 115 7.74 6.33 -0.45
CA LEU A 115 6.81 7.32 -1.01
C LEU A 115 6.06 6.77 -2.23
N GLY A 116 6.72 5.97 -3.08
CA GLY A 116 6.05 5.26 -4.16
C GLY A 116 5.02 4.27 -3.65
N HIS A 117 5.40 3.46 -2.67
CA HIS A 117 4.52 2.43 -2.10
C HIS A 117 3.30 3.03 -1.38
N GLY A 118 3.52 3.87 -0.36
CA GLY A 118 2.43 4.54 0.37
C GLY A 118 1.69 5.56 -0.48
N GLY A 119 2.37 6.16 -1.46
CA GLY A 119 1.73 7.02 -2.46
C GLY A 119 0.76 6.26 -3.34
N GLY A 120 1.06 5.00 -3.69
CA GLY A 120 0.14 4.13 -4.42
C GLY A 120 -1.16 3.87 -3.66
N GLU A 121 -1.06 3.61 -2.36
CA GLU A 121 -2.23 3.44 -1.48
C GLU A 121 -3.08 4.72 -1.40
N ALA A 122 -2.44 5.87 -1.23
CA ALA A 122 -3.12 7.16 -1.24
C ALA A 122 -3.81 7.44 -2.59
N MET A 123 -3.11 7.21 -3.70
CA MET A 123 -3.67 7.38 -5.04
C MET A 123 -4.85 6.44 -5.29
N LEU A 124 -4.77 5.18 -4.85
CA LEU A 124 -5.89 4.23 -4.94
C LEU A 124 -7.08 4.72 -4.12
N SER A 125 -6.83 5.25 -2.91
CA SER A 125 -7.88 5.84 -2.07
C SER A 125 -8.55 7.03 -2.75
N ALA A 126 -7.77 7.90 -3.41
CA ALA A 126 -8.31 9.02 -4.20
C ALA A 126 -9.22 8.52 -5.34
N VAL A 127 -8.83 7.47 -6.06
CA VAL A 127 -9.64 6.86 -7.12
C VAL A 127 -10.94 6.30 -6.55
N LEU A 128 -10.88 5.60 -5.41
CA LEU A 128 -12.08 5.08 -4.75
C LEU A 128 -13.04 6.19 -4.34
N VAL A 129 -12.53 7.30 -3.80
CA VAL A 129 -13.35 8.47 -3.46
C VAL A 129 -14.02 9.05 -4.70
N ILE A 130 -13.32 9.18 -5.82
CA ILE A 130 -13.91 9.65 -7.09
C ILE A 130 -15.03 8.70 -7.55
N VAL A 131 -14.79 7.39 -7.51
CA VAL A 131 -15.75 6.37 -7.95
C VAL A 131 -17.01 6.38 -7.09
N MET A 132 -16.88 6.60 -5.77
CA MET A 132 -18.00 6.61 -4.83
C MET A 132 -18.76 7.95 -4.80
N ALA A 133 -18.16 9.03 -5.31
CA ALA A 133 -18.76 10.36 -5.36
C ALA A 133 -19.50 10.67 -6.68
N GLY A 134 -19.34 9.82 -7.71
CA GLY A 134 -20.08 9.88 -8.98
C GLY A 134 -21.36 9.06 -8.94
#